data_AF-A0A967X5M8-F1
#
_entry.id   AF-A0A967X5M8-F1
#
_cell.length_a   1.000
_cell.length_b   1.000
_cell.length_c   1.000
_cell.angle_alpha   90.00
_cell.angle_beta   90.00
_cell.angle_gamma   90.00
#
_symmetry.space_group_name_H-M   'P 1'
#
loop_
_entity.id
_entity.type
_entity.pdbx_description
1 polymer ?
#
loop_
_entity_poly.entity_id
_entity_poly.type
_entity_poly.pdbx_seq_one_letter_code
_entity_poly.pdbx_strand_id
1 'polypeptide(L)'
;AGKYDTIIPDLSTSWEDYTRFDLKAGEKPNYDFDFTDEKPIVLGSGNEFLVYDSNEDGKIDYSAGTVGARVLDIHNVIQNKTIEIDDKLNAINGTLLAPLDPDGEYFGVMTDFMGHGTASAASITSKGVQEYDIYNNTKKYTITGVAPGAKIVPVKALWFGDTVYAWLWAAGFENQENNWKFTGKPNVDIISNSWGVSNFPNLKSAPGMDVLSLISSVLATPHSLDDDYPGVLMVSSAGNSGPGYGTMGMPNASPFGISVGATTNNVFVGYGPFENQPRFGNNTTHYNHVVDFSSRGPGIIGDPKPDIMSIGAHGFVPSNMLKGEKDSKSESFSMFGGTSMAAPIVSGSAAVLMEGLKKEGIEYDPFYIKNILMSTAKDLQNDPFNQGSGLASVNSALDFVHG
;
A
#
# COMPACT_ATOMS: atom_id res chain seq x y z
N ALA A 1 7.28 -36.77 5.63
CA ALA A 1 7.90 -35.63 6.31
C ALA A 1 6.79 -34.79 6.90
N GLY A 2 6.91 -34.35 8.17
CA GLY A 2 6.01 -33.33 8.71
C GLY A 2 6.26 -32.04 7.95
N LYS A 3 5.21 -31.29 7.61
CA LYS A 3 5.37 -29.94 7.05
C LYS A 3 5.52 -29.01 8.25
N TYR A 4 6.68 -28.36 8.39
CA TYR A 4 6.76 -27.24 9.32
C TYR A 4 5.73 -26.19 8.89
N ASP A 5 4.92 -25.75 9.84
CA ASP A 5 3.88 -24.72 9.66
C ASP A 5 3.87 -23.71 10.81
N THR A 6 4.69 -23.92 11.84
CA THR A 6 4.69 -23.18 13.10
C THR A 6 6.08 -22.64 13.40
N ILE A 7 6.17 -21.37 13.76
CA ILE A 7 7.38 -20.68 14.23
C ILE A 7 7.13 -20.20 15.66
N ILE A 8 8.10 -20.36 16.56
CA ILE A 8 8.06 -19.82 17.92
C ILE A 8 9.20 -18.81 18.04
N PRO A 9 8.94 -17.51 17.82
CA PRO A 9 9.96 -16.47 17.88
C PRO A 9 10.18 -16.02 19.33
N ASP A 10 11.44 -15.98 19.76
CA ASP A 10 11.88 -15.35 21.02
C ASP A 10 11.86 -13.82 20.89
N LEU A 11 10.68 -13.23 21.11
CA LEU A 11 10.42 -11.81 20.97
C LEU A 11 10.78 -11.03 22.23
N SER A 12 10.73 -11.65 23.41
CA SER A 12 11.18 -11.10 24.67
C SER A 12 12.70 -10.80 24.63
N THR A 13 13.53 -11.76 24.21
CA THR A 13 14.97 -11.54 24.00
C THR A 13 15.21 -10.54 22.87
N SER A 14 14.42 -10.59 21.79
CA SER A 14 14.53 -9.64 20.68
C SER A 14 14.22 -8.20 21.11
N TRP A 15 13.27 -7.99 22.01
CA TRP A 15 12.94 -6.69 22.60
C TRP A 15 14.05 -6.17 23.51
N GLU A 16 14.60 -7.02 24.38
CA GLU A 16 15.74 -6.66 25.23
C GLU A 16 16.98 -6.34 24.39
N ASP A 17 17.19 -7.02 23.27
CA ASP A 17 18.26 -6.68 22.32
C ASP A 17 18.03 -5.35 21.61
N TYR A 18 16.79 -5.09 21.21
CA TYR A 18 16.39 -3.85 20.55
C TYR A 18 16.58 -2.64 21.48
N THR A 19 16.19 -2.78 22.75
CA THR A 19 16.29 -1.72 23.78
C THR A 19 17.62 -1.69 24.54
N ARG A 20 18.59 -2.55 24.18
CA ARG A 20 19.91 -2.61 24.86
C ARG A 20 20.66 -1.28 24.86
N PHE A 21 20.35 -0.41 23.91
CA PHE A 21 20.98 0.91 23.78
C PHE A 21 20.39 1.97 24.72
N ASP A 22 19.23 1.68 25.33
CA ASP A 22 18.59 2.53 26.33
C ASP A 22 19.13 2.26 27.76
N LEU A 23 19.92 1.19 27.92
CA LEU A 23 20.50 0.79 29.19
C LEU A 23 21.53 1.81 29.69
N LYS A 24 21.62 1.96 31.02
CA LYS A 24 22.60 2.87 31.61
C LYS A 24 24.02 2.34 31.45
N ALA A 25 25.00 3.23 31.48
CA ALA A 25 26.40 2.85 31.43
C ALA A 25 26.74 1.82 32.53
N GLY A 26 27.18 0.62 32.13
CA GLY A 26 27.52 -0.48 33.02
C GLY A 26 26.41 -1.53 33.22
N GLU A 27 25.19 -1.25 32.79
CA GLU A 27 24.12 -2.26 32.69
C GLU A 27 24.34 -3.13 31.45
N LYS A 28 23.84 -4.38 31.51
CA LYS A 28 23.86 -5.32 30.40
C LYS A 28 22.43 -5.83 30.16
N PRO A 29 22.04 -6.07 28.91
CA PRO A 29 20.75 -6.68 28.61
C PRO A 29 20.69 -8.08 29.23
N ASN A 30 19.52 -8.44 29.75
CA ASN A 30 19.27 -9.74 30.36
C ASN A 30 18.47 -10.60 29.39
N TYR A 31 19.19 -11.35 28.55
CA TYR A 31 18.58 -12.30 27.63
C TYR A 31 18.24 -13.60 28.35
N ASP A 32 17.03 -14.12 28.17
CA ASP A 32 16.64 -15.45 28.65
C ASP A 32 16.94 -16.54 27.61
N PHE A 33 16.93 -16.19 26.32
CA PHE A 33 17.04 -17.13 25.19
C PHE A 33 16.04 -18.29 25.30
N ASP A 34 14.87 -18.02 25.89
CA ASP A 34 13.82 -19.00 26.12
C ASP A 34 12.67 -18.70 25.16
N PHE A 35 12.28 -19.70 24.36
CA PHE A 35 11.13 -19.59 23.46
C PHE A 35 9.90 -20.30 24.04
N THR A 36 9.99 -20.91 25.22
CA THR A 36 8.90 -21.74 25.76
C THR A 36 7.75 -20.94 26.37
N ASP A 37 7.98 -19.67 26.67
CA ASP A 37 7.00 -18.69 27.11
C ASP A 37 6.43 -17.84 25.96
N GLU A 38 6.91 -18.08 24.74
CA GLU A 38 6.49 -17.34 23.55
C GLU A 38 5.26 -17.92 22.87
N LYS A 39 4.55 -17.06 22.14
CA LYS A 39 3.33 -17.45 21.42
C LYS A 39 3.70 -18.11 20.09
N PRO A 40 3.30 -19.38 19.84
CA PRO A 40 3.50 -20.01 18.55
C PRO A 40 2.71 -19.30 17.44
N ILE A 41 3.36 -19.09 16.31
CA ILE A 41 2.76 -18.50 15.11
C ILE A 41 2.58 -19.60 14.06
N VAL A 42 1.33 -19.90 13.73
CA VAL A 42 0.96 -20.87 12.71
C VAL A 42 0.64 -20.15 11.40
N LEU A 43 1.28 -20.55 10.31
CA LEU A 43 1.03 -19.99 8.98
C LEU A 43 -0.38 -20.28 8.49
N GLY A 44 -1.08 -19.25 8.01
CA GLY A 44 -2.47 -19.30 7.59
C GLY A 44 -3.49 -19.06 8.71
N SER A 45 -3.04 -18.78 9.94
CA SER A 45 -3.91 -18.44 11.07
C SER A 45 -4.53 -17.04 10.96
N GLY A 46 -3.93 -16.14 10.18
CA GLY A 46 -4.28 -14.72 10.13
C GLY A 46 -3.69 -13.88 11.26
N ASN A 47 -2.82 -14.48 12.08
CA ASN A 47 -2.11 -13.83 13.19
C ASN A 47 -0.59 -13.98 13.04
N GLU A 48 -0.08 -13.90 11.81
CA GLU A 48 1.35 -14.08 11.49
C GLU A 48 2.25 -12.90 11.90
N PHE A 49 1.85 -12.13 12.92
CA PHE A 49 2.51 -10.91 13.35
C PHE A 49 3.60 -11.20 14.37
N LEU A 50 4.82 -10.71 14.10
CA LEU A 50 5.92 -10.70 15.05
C LEU A 50 5.80 -9.42 15.89
N VAL A 51 5.05 -9.47 16.98
CA VAL A 51 4.74 -8.33 17.84
C VAL A 51 4.87 -8.68 19.32
N TYR A 52 5.34 -7.72 20.10
CA TYR A 52 5.55 -7.88 21.54
C TYR A 52 5.04 -6.65 22.30
N ASP A 53 4.27 -6.92 23.36
CA ASP A 53 3.75 -5.95 24.32
C ASP A 53 4.54 -6.18 25.61
N SER A 54 5.48 -5.29 25.89
CA SER A 54 6.51 -5.49 26.93
C SER A 54 6.02 -5.16 28.33
N ASN A 55 4.93 -4.41 28.44
CA ASN A 55 4.38 -3.95 29.71
C ASN A 55 2.95 -4.47 29.97
N GLU A 56 2.43 -5.31 29.07
CA GLU A 56 1.08 -5.91 29.11
C GLU A 56 -0.05 -4.87 29.20
N ASP A 57 0.16 -3.68 28.65
CA ASP A 57 -0.85 -2.61 28.65
C ASP A 57 -1.89 -2.73 27.51
N GLY A 58 -1.73 -3.75 26.66
CA GLY A 58 -2.56 -4.03 25.50
C GLY A 58 -2.12 -3.29 24.24
N LYS A 59 -1.03 -2.50 24.30
CA LYS A 59 -0.41 -1.86 23.14
C LYS A 59 0.89 -2.55 22.80
N ILE A 60 1.08 -2.81 21.51
CA ILE A 60 2.33 -3.36 21.03
C ILE A 60 3.44 -2.30 21.11
N ASP A 61 4.56 -2.69 21.68
CA ASP A 61 5.77 -1.86 21.83
C ASP A 61 6.81 -2.15 20.75
N TYR A 62 6.81 -3.39 20.26
CA TYR A 62 7.83 -3.91 19.39
C TYR A 62 7.24 -4.72 18.25
N SER A 63 7.79 -4.56 17.05
CA SER A 63 7.46 -5.42 15.92
C SER A 63 8.69 -5.74 15.08
N ALA A 64 8.83 -7.02 14.71
CA ALA A 64 9.79 -7.50 13.73
C ALA A 64 9.14 -7.76 12.35
N GLY A 65 7.86 -7.39 12.17
CA GLY A 65 7.12 -7.54 10.92
C GLY A 65 6.13 -8.72 10.94
N THR A 66 6.07 -9.44 9.83
CA THR A 66 5.11 -10.54 9.62
C THR A 66 5.82 -11.74 8.98
N VAL A 67 5.58 -12.94 9.50
CA VAL A 67 6.08 -14.19 8.92
C VAL A 67 5.16 -14.67 7.81
N GLY A 68 5.69 -15.53 6.95
CA GLY A 68 4.95 -16.13 5.85
C GLY A 68 5.02 -15.35 4.54
N ALA A 69 6.01 -14.45 4.42
CA ALA A 69 6.28 -13.76 3.17
C ALA A 69 6.80 -14.73 2.12
N ARG A 70 6.31 -14.61 0.88
CA ARG A 70 6.95 -15.27 -0.27
C ARG A 70 8.11 -14.40 -0.73
N VAL A 71 9.28 -15.01 -0.92
CA VAL A 71 10.49 -14.29 -1.33
C VAL A 71 10.86 -14.71 -2.74
N LEU A 72 11.01 -13.73 -3.63
CA LEU A 72 11.50 -13.98 -4.99
C LEU A 72 13.02 -14.17 -4.94
N ASP A 73 13.47 -15.41 -5.11
CA ASP A 73 14.88 -15.76 -5.26
C ASP A 73 15.31 -15.56 -6.71
N ILE A 74 15.62 -14.29 -7.05
CA ILE A 74 16.03 -13.88 -8.40
C ILE A 74 17.32 -14.57 -8.87
N HIS A 75 18.13 -15.08 -7.95
CA HIS A 75 19.42 -15.71 -8.24
C HIS A 75 19.41 -17.22 -7.99
N ASN A 76 18.26 -17.81 -7.62
CA ASN A 76 18.13 -19.21 -7.24
C ASN A 76 19.20 -19.68 -6.23
N VAL A 77 19.65 -18.79 -5.34
CA VAL A 77 20.71 -19.06 -4.35
C VAL A 77 20.23 -20.09 -3.32
N ILE A 78 18.95 -20.05 -2.97
CA ILE A 78 18.37 -20.93 -1.95
C ILE A 78 18.12 -22.33 -2.51
N GLN A 79 17.70 -22.45 -3.77
CA GLN A 79 17.40 -23.74 -4.39
C GLN A 79 18.58 -24.37 -5.15
N ASN A 80 19.73 -23.68 -5.22
CA ASN A 80 20.94 -24.13 -5.92
C ASN A 80 20.68 -24.63 -7.36
N LYS A 81 19.80 -23.92 -8.09
CA LYS A 81 19.47 -24.22 -9.50
C LYS A 81 20.28 -23.33 -10.45
N THR A 82 20.62 -23.87 -11.62
CA THR A 82 21.29 -23.12 -12.69
C THR A 82 20.41 -21.96 -13.18
N ILE A 83 21.00 -20.78 -13.33
CA ILE A 83 20.30 -19.55 -13.74
C ILE A 83 20.49 -19.35 -15.25
N GLU A 84 19.41 -19.00 -15.95
CA GLU A 84 19.52 -18.27 -17.22
C GLU A 84 19.51 -16.77 -16.90
N ILE A 85 20.66 -16.12 -17.08
CA ILE A 85 20.82 -14.67 -16.92
C ILE A 85 20.78 -14.08 -18.33
N ASP A 86 19.80 -13.22 -18.58
CA ASP A 86 19.76 -12.41 -19.80
C ASP A 86 20.52 -11.11 -19.55
N ASP A 87 21.56 -10.83 -20.35
CA ASP A 87 22.44 -9.67 -20.14
C ASP A 87 21.72 -8.30 -20.23
N LYS A 88 20.48 -8.25 -20.74
CA LYS A 88 19.67 -7.02 -20.83
C LYS A 88 18.57 -6.94 -19.78
N LEU A 89 17.99 -8.07 -19.39
CA LEU A 89 16.91 -8.18 -18.40
C LEU A 89 17.41 -8.61 -17.01
N ASN A 90 18.71 -8.84 -16.86
CA ASN A 90 19.36 -9.50 -15.71
C ASN A 90 18.85 -10.93 -15.49
N ALA A 91 18.00 -11.18 -14.51
CA ALA A 91 17.52 -12.53 -14.20
C ALA A 91 16.10 -12.72 -14.75
N ILE A 92 15.91 -13.73 -15.62
CA ILE A 92 14.61 -14.01 -16.26
C ILE A 92 13.83 -15.15 -15.59
N ASN A 93 14.49 -15.95 -14.73
CA ASN A 93 13.92 -17.16 -14.13
C ASN A 93 14.05 -17.21 -12.59
N GLY A 94 13.58 -16.16 -11.91
CA GLY A 94 13.54 -16.12 -10.45
C GLY A 94 12.50 -17.09 -9.89
N THR A 95 12.86 -17.86 -8.85
CA THR A 95 11.89 -18.75 -8.19
C THR A 95 11.20 -18.01 -7.04
N LEU A 96 9.87 -17.94 -7.07
CA LEU A 96 9.10 -17.47 -5.92
C LEU A 96 9.06 -18.57 -4.85
N LEU A 97 9.80 -18.38 -3.77
CA LEU A 97 9.89 -19.33 -2.67
C LEU A 97 8.58 -19.40 -1.88
N ALA A 98 8.33 -20.56 -1.28
CA ALA A 98 7.23 -20.74 -0.35
C ALA A 98 7.43 -19.85 0.90
N PRO A 99 6.35 -19.54 1.63
CA PRO A 99 6.43 -18.81 2.91
C PRO A 99 7.38 -19.40 3.94
N LEU A 100 7.47 -20.73 3.98
CA LEU A 100 8.28 -21.53 4.88
C LEU A 100 8.67 -22.80 4.15
N ASP A 101 9.93 -23.19 4.32
CA ASP A 101 10.47 -24.41 3.75
C ASP A 101 9.94 -25.64 4.49
N PRO A 102 9.42 -26.67 3.78
CA PRO A 102 8.93 -27.90 4.42
C PRO A 102 9.99 -28.68 5.21
N ASP A 103 11.28 -28.49 4.91
CA ASP A 103 12.39 -29.12 5.61
C ASP A 103 12.95 -28.23 6.74
N GLY A 104 12.46 -26.99 6.86
CA GLY A 104 12.79 -26.06 7.95
C GLY A 104 14.04 -25.22 7.70
N GLU A 105 14.55 -25.18 6.46
CA GLU A 105 15.81 -24.50 6.12
C GLU A 105 15.67 -22.97 6.00
N TYR A 106 14.49 -22.47 5.64
CA TYR A 106 14.24 -21.02 5.55
C TYR A 106 12.77 -20.68 5.83
N PHE A 107 12.54 -19.42 6.19
CA PHE A 107 11.22 -18.81 6.29
C PHE A 107 11.27 -17.36 5.82
N GLY A 108 10.17 -16.86 5.27
CA GLY A 108 10.07 -15.48 4.78
C GLY A 108 9.48 -14.54 5.82
N VAL A 109 10.12 -13.38 5.99
CA VAL A 109 9.64 -12.27 6.83
C VAL A 109 9.45 -11.03 5.97
N MET A 110 8.35 -10.31 6.17
CA MET A 110 8.11 -9.01 5.56
C MET A 110 8.07 -7.91 6.63
N THR A 111 8.78 -6.81 6.36
CA THR A 111 8.80 -5.63 7.23
C THR A 111 8.75 -4.32 6.44
N ASP A 112 8.05 -3.33 6.98
CA ASP A 112 8.06 -1.94 6.52
C ASP A 112 8.67 -1.02 7.58
N PHE A 113 10.00 -0.91 7.55
CA PHE A 113 10.77 -0.07 8.46
C PHE A 113 10.59 1.45 8.20
N MET A 114 10.09 1.85 7.02
CA MET A 114 9.86 3.27 6.71
C MET A 114 8.44 3.72 7.06
N GLY A 115 7.47 2.80 7.09
CA GLY A 115 6.09 3.05 7.47
C GLY A 115 5.20 3.63 6.37
N HIS A 116 5.73 3.94 5.19
CA HIS A 116 4.95 4.48 4.06
C HIS A 116 3.93 3.45 3.53
N GLY A 117 4.34 2.19 3.42
CA GLY A 117 3.47 1.09 3.02
C GLY A 117 2.41 0.82 4.09
N THR A 118 2.79 0.82 5.36
CA THR A 118 1.88 0.70 6.51
C THR A 118 0.83 1.80 6.52
N ALA A 119 1.23 3.07 6.34
CA ALA A 119 0.32 4.21 6.27
C ALA A 119 -0.66 4.13 5.07
N SER A 120 -0.15 3.69 3.91
CA SER A 120 -0.95 3.48 2.71
C SER A 120 -1.98 2.37 2.93
N ALA A 121 -1.55 1.23 3.48
CA ALA A 121 -2.39 0.09 3.83
C ALA A 121 -3.48 0.45 4.85
N ALA A 122 -3.10 1.22 5.88
CA ALA A 122 -4.00 1.61 6.96
C ALA A 122 -5.09 2.59 6.47
N SER A 123 -4.77 3.45 5.50
CA SER A 123 -5.75 4.33 4.83
C SER A 123 -6.85 3.53 4.12
N ILE A 124 -6.55 2.29 3.69
CA ILE A 124 -7.51 1.37 3.08
C ILE A 124 -8.24 0.56 4.16
N THR A 125 -7.50 -0.17 5.00
CA THR A 125 -8.03 -1.33 5.73
C THR A 125 -7.97 -1.23 7.26
N SER A 126 -7.53 -0.09 7.83
CA SER A 126 -7.50 0.03 9.29
C SER A 126 -8.89 -0.21 9.89
N LYS A 127 -8.99 -1.16 10.82
CA LYS A 127 -10.26 -1.49 11.50
C LYS A 127 -10.68 -0.46 12.54
N GLY A 128 -9.79 0.46 12.93
CA GLY A 128 -10.08 1.46 13.96
C GLY A 128 -10.31 0.86 15.35
N VAL A 129 -9.64 -0.24 15.69
CA VAL A 129 -9.78 -0.90 17.01
C VAL A 129 -9.02 -0.14 18.09
N GLN A 130 -7.84 0.39 17.77
CA GLN A 130 -7.00 1.14 18.69
C GLN A 130 -7.50 2.58 18.86
N GLU A 131 -7.48 3.04 20.10
CA GLU A 131 -7.80 4.41 20.50
C GLU A 131 -6.52 5.24 20.73
N TYR A 132 -6.54 6.50 20.27
CA TYR A 132 -5.42 7.44 20.28
C TYR A 132 -5.86 8.81 20.83
N ASP A 133 -5.01 9.49 21.61
CA ASP A 133 -5.21 10.90 21.98
C ASP A 133 -4.50 11.80 20.96
N ILE A 134 -5.10 11.89 19.77
CA ILE A 134 -4.53 12.58 18.60
C ILE A 134 -4.27 14.08 18.86
N TYR A 135 -5.11 14.71 19.68
CA TYR A 135 -5.10 16.16 19.92
C TYR A 135 -4.57 16.53 21.30
N ASN A 136 -3.97 15.58 22.03
CA ASN A 136 -3.45 15.77 23.38
C ASN A 136 -4.44 16.49 24.31
N ASN A 137 -5.71 16.11 24.21
CA ASN A 137 -6.82 16.75 24.93
C ASN A 137 -7.65 15.72 25.70
N THR A 138 -7.07 14.56 26.01
CA THR A 138 -7.67 13.40 26.71
C THR A 138 -8.77 12.67 25.94
N LYS A 139 -9.33 13.28 24.88
CA LYS A 139 -10.35 12.63 24.07
C LYS A 139 -9.70 11.64 23.13
N LYS A 140 -10.15 10.40 23.22
CA LYS A 140 -9.68 9.30 22.37
C LYS A 140 -10.43 9.24 21.05
N TYR A 141 -9.71 8.87 19.99
CA TYR A 141 -10.18 8.72 18.62
C TYR A 141 -9.67 7.42 18.03
N THR A 142 -10.49 6.84 17.16
CA THR A 142 -10.10 5.69 16.33
C THR A 142 -9.79 6.18 14.91
N ILE A 143 -8.82 5.56 14.25
CA ILE A 143 -8.48 5.88 12.86
C ILE A 143 -8.86 4.71 11.98
N THR A 144 -9.99 4.81 11.28
CA THR A 144 -10.54 3.76 10.41
C THR A 144 -10.18 4.04 8.96
N GLY A 145 -9.80 2.99 8.23
CA GLY A 145 -9.59 3.05 6.79
C GLY A 145 -10.93 3.12 6.04
N VAL A 146 -10.88 3.35 4.73
CA VAL A 146 -12.10 3.46 3.90
C VAL A 146 -12.86 2.13 3.79
N ALA A 147 -12.14 1.01 3.73
CA ALA A 147 -12.65 -0.34 3.56
C ALA A 147 -12.09 -1.29 4.65
N PRO A 148 -12.51 -1.14 5.93
CA PRO A 148 -11.96 -1.92 7.05
C PRO A 148 -12.25 -3.42 6.98
N GLY A 149 -13.23 -3.83 6.16
CA GLY A 149 -13.56 -5.24 5.90
C GLY A 149 -12.75 -5.88 4.77
N ALA A 150 -11.99 -5.09 3.98
CA ALA A 150 -11.16 -5.62 2.92
C ALA A 150 -9.91 -6.32 3.48
N LYS A 151 -9.42 -7.34 2.76
CA LYS A 151 -8.15 -8.00 3.06
C LYS A 151 -7.02 -7.29 2.34
N ILE A 152 -5.81 -7.36 2.91
CA ILE A 152 -4.62 -6.80 2.30
C ILE A 152 -3.60 -7.90 1.97
N VAL A 153 -2.99 -7.80 0.78
CA VAL A 153 -1.82 -8.57 0.39
C VAL A 153 -0.68 -7.58 0.23
N PRO A 154 0.21 -7.45 1.22
CA PRO A 154 1.32 -6.53 1.11
C PRO A 154 2.42 -7.12 0.21
N VAL A 155 2.92 -6.32 -0.72
CA VAL A 155 3.97 -6.74 -1.67
C VAL A 155 5.08 -5.71 -1.68
N LYS A 156 6.26 -6.10 -1.20
CA LYS A 156 7.45 -5.25 -1.15
C LYS A 156 8.30 -5.47 -2.40
N ALA A 157 8.09 -4.64 -3.42
CA ALA A 157 8.73 -4.82 -4.73
C ALA A 157 9.45 -3.58 -5.28
N LEU A 158 9.33 -2.43 -4.62
CA LEU A 158 9.97 -1.19 -5.06
C LEU A 158 11.42 -1.12 -4.57
N TRP A 159 12.30 -0.55 -5.39
CA TRP A 159 13.75 -0.34 -5.17
C TRP A 159 14.61 -1.61 -5.22
N PHE A 160 14.36 -2.56 -4.34
CA PHE A 160 15.18 -3.78 -4.18
C PHE A 160 14.48 -5.05 -4.68
N GLY A 161 13.26 -4.92 -5.22
CA GLY A 161 12.49 -6.04 -5.76
C GLY A 161 12.15 -5.88 -7.23
N ASP A 162 11.36 -6.82 -7.74
CA ASP A 162 10.84 -6.79 -9.11
C ASP A 162 9.35 -6.43 -9.10
N THR A 163 9.06 -5.18 -9.50
CA THR A 163 7.70 -4.66 -9.52
C THR A 163 6.83 -5.32 -10.59
N VAL A 164 7.41 -5.72 -11.73
CA VAL A 164 6.66 -6.39 -12.80
C VAL A 164 6.28 -7.79 -12.35
N TYR A 165 7.23 -8.53 -11.76
CA TYR A 165 6.95 -9.85 -11.17
C TYR A 165 5.86 -9.76 -10.10
N ALA A 166 5.97 -8.78 -9.20
CA ALA A 166 4.99 -8.53 -8.15
C ALA A 166 3.59 -8.24 -8.68
N TRP A 167 3.48 -7.41 -9.72
CA TRP A 167 2.19 -7.12 -10.35
C TRP A 167 1.60 -8.32 -11.08
N LEU A 168 2.41 -9.08 -11.82
CA LEU A 168 1.97 -10.31 -12.48
C LEU A 168 1.48 -11.34 -11.46
N TRP A 169 2.24 -11.55 -10.38
CA TRP A 169 1.84 -12.44 -9.30
C TRP A 169 0.57 -11.95 -8.61
N ALA A 170 0.44 -10.67 -8.29
CA ALA A 170 -0.78 -10.10 -7.72
C ALA A 170 -2.00 -10.27 -8.65
N ALA A 171 -1.78 -10.15 -9.96
CA ALA A 171 -2.78 -10.40 -11.00
C ALA A 171 -3.09 -11.89 -11.22
N GLY A 172 -2.44 -12.80 -10.51
CA GLY A 172 -2.73 -14.24 -10.56
C GLY A 172 -1.92 -15.00 -11.59
N PHE A 173 -0.82 -14.44 -12.10
CA PHE A 173 0.10 -15.14 -12.99
C PHE A 173 1.26 -15.75 -12.20
N GLU A 174 1.64 -16.97 -12.55
CA GLU A 174 2.84 -17.63 -12.03
C GLU A 174 3.87 -17.83 -13.14
N ASN A 175 5.14 -17.62 -12.80
CA ASN A 175 6.25 -17.90 -13.71
C ASN A 175 6.58 -19.40 -13.65
N GLN A 176 6.44 -20.08 -14.79
CA GLN A 176 6.82 -21.48 -14.99
C GLN A 176 7.77 -21.54 -16.19
N GLU A 177 9.05 -21.82 -15.95
CA GLU A 177 10.06 -21.97 -17.01
C GLU A 177 10.11 -20.76 -17.95
N ASN A 178 10.19 -19.54 -17.40
CA ASN A 178 10.16 -18.26 -18.12
C ASN A 178 8.82 -17.93 -18.82
N ASN A 179 7.76 -18.68 -18.57
CA ASN A 179 6.43 -18.39 -19.10
C ASN A 179 5.46 -17.99 -17.98
N TRP A 180 4.70 -16.93 -18.20
CA TRP A 180 3.68 -16.47 -17.26
C TRP A 180 2.35 -17.11 -17.58
N LYS A 181 1.85 -17.94 -16.67
CA LYS A 181 0.55 -18.61 -16.82
C LYS A 181 -0.44 -18.08 -15.81
N PHE A 182 -1.63 -17.76 -16.27
CA PHE A 182 -2.72 -17.39 -15.39
C PHE A 182 -3.17 -18.61 -14.57
N THR A 183 -3.38 -18.42 -13.27
CA THR A 183 -3.74 -19.50 -12.32
C THR A 183 -5.25 -19.73 -12.22
N GLY A 184 -6.04 -19.05 -13.07
CA GLY A 184 -7.50 -19.13 -13.11
C GLY A 184 -8.23 -18.09 -12.25
N LYS A 185 -7.51 -17.31 -11.43
CA LYS A 185 -8.05 -16.13 -10.73
C LYS A 185 -6.94 -15.16 -10.33
N PRO A 186 -7.22 -13.85 -10.23
CA PRO A 186 -6.30 -12.92 -9.59
C PRO A 186 -6.09 -13.23 -8.10
N ASN A 187 -4.92 -12.87 -7.57
CA ASN A 187 -4.65 -12.95 -6.14
C ASN A 187 -5.23 -11.74 -5.38
N VAL A 188 -5.48 -10.63 -6.08
CA VAL A 188 -6.13 -9.41 -5.55
C VAL A 188 -7.09 -8.81 -6.58
N ASP A 189 -8.12 -8.11 -6.11
CA ASP A 189 -9.05 -7.35 -6.98
C ASP A 189 -8.51 -5.96 -7.35
N ILE A 190 -7.65 -5.38 -6.50
CA ILE A 190 -7.12 -4.02 -6.61
C ILE A 190 -5.62 -4.01 -6.30
N ILE A 191 -4.81 -3.39 -7.16
CA ILE A 191 -3.40 -3.09 -6.90
C ILE A 191 -3.27 -1.58 -6.69
N SER A 192 -2.87 -1.18 -5.48
CA SER A 192 -2.70 0.22 -5.07
C SER A 192 -1.22 0.62 -5.10
N ASN A 193 -0.86 1.55 -5.98
CA ASN A 193 0.50 2.02 -6.22
C ASN A 193 0.68 3.48 -5.72
N SER A 194 1.17 3.63 -4.49
CA SER A 194 1.52 4.94 -3.91
C SER A 194 2.98 5.34 -4.16
N TRP A 195 3.48 5.11 -5.37
CA TRP A 195 4.86 5.40 -5.79
C TRP A 195 4.88 5.79 -7.28
N GLY A 196 6.00 6.37 -7.72
CA GLY A 196 6.18 6.77 -9.10
C GLY A 196 7.57 7.37 -9.33
N VAL A 197 7.92 7.54 -10.59
CA VAL A 197 9.18 8.16 -11.01
C VAL A 197 8.87 9.47 -11.73
N SER A 198 9.24 10.58 -11.09
CA SER A 198 8.97 11.94 -11.57
C SER A 198 10.04 12.50 -12.53
N ASN A 199 11.16 11.79 -12.75
CA ASN A 199 12.34 12.33 -13.45
C ASN A 199 12.30 12.17 -14.99
N PHE A 200 11.21 12.54 -15.63
CA PHE A 200 11.21 12.74 -17.09
C PHE A 200 11.91 14.08 -17.43
N PRO A 201 12.81 14.16 -18.44
CA PRO A 201 13.10 13.21 -19.53
C PRO A 201 14.29 12.26 -19.30
N ASN A 202 14.86 12.18 -18.09
CA ASN A 202 16.06 11.37 -17.85
C ASN A 202 15.87 9.87 -18.15
N LEU A 203 14.62 9.39 -18.12
CA LEU A 203 14.25 7.99 -18.35
C LEU A 203 14.05 7.65 -19.84
N LYS A 204 14.24 8.61 -20.76
CA LYS A 204 14.15 8.48 -22.23
C LYS A 204 12.83 7.92 -22.78
N SER A 205 11.83 7.69 -21.92
CA SER A 205 10.52 7.15 -22.25
C SER A 205 9.44 8.07 -21.69
N ALA A 206 8.42 8.35 -22.49
CA ALA A 206 7.36 9.27 -22.11
C ALA A 206 6.43 8.64 -21.05
N PRO A 207 6.07 9.35 -19.96
CA PRO A 207 5.11 8.86 -18.97
C PRO A 207 3.80 8.43 -19.63
N GLY A 208 3.30 7.25 -19.26
CA GLY A 208 2.07 6.67 -19.81
C GLY A 208 2.32 5.76 -21.02
N MET A 209 3.44 5.93 -21.71
CA MET A 209 3.90 5.09 -22.83
C MET A 209 5.12 4.25 -22.48
N ASP A 210 5.65 4.42 -21.26
CA ASP A 210 6.73 3.60 -20.73
C ASP A 210 6.26 2.16 -20.42
N VAL A 211 7.22 1.24 -20.32
CA VAL A 211 6.94 -0.20 -20.13
C VAL A 211 6.09 -0.47 -18.90
N LEU A 212 6.29 0.25 -17.78
CA LEU A 212 5.51 0.04 -16.57
C LEU A 212 4.07 0.51 -16.74
N SER A 213 3.87 1.66 -17.39
CA SER A 213 2.53 2.15 -17.75
C SER A 213 1.79 1.19 -18.68
N LEU A 214 2.48 0.64 -19.68
CA LEU A 214 1.90 -0.34 -20.61
C LEU A 214 1.56 -1.66 -19.92
N ILE A 215 2.44 -2.19 -19.06
CA ILE A 215 2.15 -3.40 -18.26
C ILE A 215 0.96 -3.15 -17.34
N SER A 216 0.92 -2.00 -16.65
CA SER A 216 -0.24 -1.62 -15.83
C SER A 216 -1.53 -1.58 -16.65
N SER A 217 -1.49 -1.08 -17.88
CA SER A 217 -2.66 -1.05 -18.76
C SER A 217 -3.09 -2.44 -19.21
N VAL A 218 -2.13 -3.30 -19.56
CA VAL A 218 -2.38 -4.70 -19.91
C VAL A 218 -3.05 -5.42 -18.73
N LEU A 219 -2.52 -5.29 -17.51
CA LEU A 219 -3.11 -5.93 -16.33
C LEU A 219 -4.49 -5.40 -15.96
N ALA A 220 -4.80 -4.13 -16.26
CA ALA A 220 -6.14 -3.58 -16.07
C ALA A 220 -7.17 -4.09 -17.11
N THR A 221 -6.70 -4.63 -18.23
CA THR A 221 -7.56 -5.02 -19.36
C THR A 221 -7.96 -6.50 -19.25
N PRO A 222 -9.26 -6.84 -19.19
CA PRO A 222 -9.70 -8.23 -19.28
C PRO A 222 -9.24 -8.89 -20.58
N HIS A 223 -8.99 -10.19 -20.56
CA HIS A 223 -8.58 -11.01 -21.71
C HIS A 223 -7.25 -10.62 -22.38
N SER A 224 -6.43 -9.79 -21.73
CA SER A 224 -5.23 -9.20 -22.36
C SER A 224 -4.01 -10.14 -22.41
N LEU A 225 -3.89 -11.04 -21.44
CA LEU A 225 -2.77 -11.98 -21.30
C LEU A 225 -3.22 -13.44 -21.32
N ASP A 226 -4.50 -13.71 -21.06
CA ASP A 226 -5.12 -15.03 -21.02
C ASP A 226 -6.63 -14.87 -21.28
N ASP A 227 -7.27 -15.81 -21.98
CA ASP A 227 -8.69 -15.75 -22.36
C ASP A 227 -9.62 -15.72 -21.14
N ASP A 228 -9.21 -16.23 -19.98
CA ASP A 228 -10.02 -16.23 -18.76
C ASP A 228 -9.63 -15.12 -17.76
N TYR A 229 -8.68 -14.25 -18.11
CA TYR A 229 -8.20 -13.19 -17.22
C TYR A 229 -9.23 -12.06 -17.06
N PRO A 230 -9.75 -11.77 -15.85
CA PRO A 230 -10.80 -10.77 -15.65
C PRO A 230 -10.28 -9.32 -15.54
N GLY A 231 -8.95 -9.11 -15.54
CA GLY A 231 -8.35 -7.81 -15.23
C GLY A 231 -8.26 -7.53 -13.72
N VAL A 232 -7.37 -6.61 -13.34
CA VAL A 232 -7.21 -6.12 -11.96
C VAL A 232 -7.25 -4.60 -11.95
N LEU A 233 -7.96 -4.00 -10.99
CA LEU A 233 -8.03 -2.56 -10.90
C LEU A 233 -6.68 -1.97 -10.45
N MET A 234 -6.01 -1.27 -11.37
CA MET A 234 -4.76 -0.55 -11.09
C MET A 234 -5.09 0.86 -10.61
N VAL A 235 -4.76 1.18 -9.35
CA VAL A 235 -4.91 2.53 -8.79
C VAL A 235 -3.52 3.07 -8.46
N SER A 236 -3.18 4.25 -8.96
CA SER A 236 -1.87 4.87 -8.79
C SER A 236 -2.03 6.30 -8.28
N SER A 237 -1.12 6.74 -7.43
CA SER A 237 -1.03 8.17 -7.07
C SER A 237 -0.72 9.00 -8.31
N ALA A 238 -1.10 10.28 -8.39
CA ALA A 238 -0.76 11.10 -9.56
C ALA A 238 0.72 11.52 -9.58
N GLY A 239 1.33 11.66 -8.39
CA GLY A 239 2.64 12.26 -8.19
C GLY A 239 2.56 13.56 -7.39
N ASN A 240 3.71 13.99 -6.86
CA ASN A 240 3.81 15.20 -6.03
C ASN A 240 4.71 16.27 -6.69
N SER A 241 4.63 16.39 -8.02
CA SER A 241 5.50 17.26 -8.83
C SER A 241 4.80 18.48 -9.42
N GLY A 242 3.60 18.82 -8.92
CA GLY A 242 2.89 20.05 -9.27
C GLY A 242 3.60 21.34 -8.79
N PRO A 243 3.05 22.53 -9.05
CA PRO A 243 1.72 22.78 -9.63
C PRO A 243 1.67 22.96 -11.14
N GLY A 244 2.78 22.76 -11.84
CA GLY A 244 2.78 22.85 -13.30
C GLY A 244 1.92 21.78 -13.98
N TYR A 245 1.36 22.13 -15.14
CA TYR A 245 0.79 21.14 -16.06
C TYR A 245 1.88 20.21 -16.61
N GLY A 246 1.50 18.99 -16.99
CA GLY A 246 2.39 18.00 -17.58
C GLY A 246 3.37 17.38 -16.59
N THR A 247 3.00 17.32 -15.31
CA THR A 247 3.85 16.85 -14.20
C THR A 247 3.54 15.41 -13.78
N MET A 248 2.76 14.69 -14.59
CA MET A 248 2.47 13.26 -14.40
C MET A 248 3.73 12.41 -14.62
N GLY A 249 3.96 11.45 -13.72
CA GLY A 249 5.09 10.52 -13.78
C GLY A 249 4.72 9.12 -14.27
N MET A 250 5.68 8.21 -14.25
CA MET A 250 5.49 6.78 -14.54
C MET A 250 5.43 5.94 -13.26
N PRO A 251 4.60 4.88 -13.17
CA PRO A 251 3.57 4.43 -14.11
C PRO A 251 2.24 5.21 -13.98
N ASN A 252 2.27 6.31 -13.24
CA ASN A 252 1.12 7.07 -12.74
C ASN A 252 0.27 7.69 -13.86
N ALA A 253 0.85 7.89 -15.04
CA ALA A 253 0.19 8.33 -16.27
C ALA A 253 -0.38 7.17 -17.12
N SER A 254 -0.42 5.93 -16.60
CA SER A 254 -1.01 4.78 -17.30
C SER A 254 -2.42 5.09 -17.83
N PRO A 255 -2.70 4.82 -19.12
CA PRO A 255 -4.00 5.11 -19.72
C PRO A 255 -5.18 4.42 -19.03
N PHE A 256 -5.02 3.14 -18.70
CA PHE A 256 -6.13 2.28 -18.29
C PHE A 256 -6.29 2.15 -16.77
N GLY A 257 -5.23 2.42 -16.00
CA GLY A 257 -5.33 2.56 -14.55
C GLY A 257 -6.07 3.85 -14.11
N ILE A 258 -6.39 3.93 -12.82
CA ILE A 258 -6.89 5.15 -12.17
C ILE A 258 -5.69 5.89 -11.57
N SER A 259 -5.46 7.11 -12.04
CA SER A 259 -4.50 8.05 -11.48
C SER A 259 -5.21 9.01 -10.52
N VAL A 260 -4.69 9.13 -9.30
CA VAL A 260 -5.39 9.84 -8.21
C VAL A 260 -4.61 11.06 -7.75
N GLY A 261 -5.18 12.24 -8.00
CA GLY A 261 -4.66 13.50 -7.49
C GLY A 261 -5.05 13.77 -6.03
N ALA A 262 -4.41 14.77 -5.43
CA ALA A 262 -4.60 15.10 -4.02
C ALA A 262 -5.35 16.43 -3.83
N THR A 263 -6.27 16.44 -2.87
CA THR A 263 -6.94 17.64 -2.38
C THR A 263 -6.61 17.91 -0.91
N THR A 264 -6.85 19.14 -0.49
CA THR A 264 -6.90 19.50 0.92
C THR A 264 -8.12 18.89 1.61
N ASN A 265 -8.02 18.70 2.93
CA ASN A 265 -9.16 18.36 3.78
C ASN A 265 -9.37 19.46 4.84
N ASN A 266 -10.38 19.25 5.69
CA ASN A 266 -10.73 20.19 6.75
C ASN A 266 -10.24 19.72 8.15
N VAL A 267 -9.18 18.91 8.22
CA VAL A 267 -8.65 18.39 9.49
C VAL A 267 -7.71 19.43 10.11
N PHE A 268 -7.92 19.78 11.38
CA PHE A 268 -7.01 20.68 12.11
C PHE A 268 -5.66 20.03 12.30
N VAL A 269 -4.58 20.73 11.92
CA VAL A 269 -3.22 20.21 12.09
C VAL A 269 -2.36 21.16 12.94
N GLY A 270 -2.18 20.76 14.20
CA GLY A 270 -1.14 21.23 15.11
C GLY A 270 -0.34 20.03 15.63
N TYR A 271 0.17 19.19 14.73
CA TYR A 271 0.90 17.97 15.06
C TYR A 271 2.17 17.80 14.22
N GLY A 272 3.24 17.30 14.84
CA GLY A 272 4.52 16.99 14.19
C GLY A 272 5.14 18.21 13.50
N PRO A 273 5.58 18.12 12.22
CA PRO A 273 6.23 19.24 11.52
C PRO A 273 5.31 20.46 11.30
N PHE A 274 4.02 20.31 11.59
CA PHE A 274 2.99 21.34 11.42
C PHE A 274 2.42 21.86 12.74
N GLU A 275 3.05 21.54 13.89
CA GLU A 275 2.55 21.87 15.25
C GLU A 275 2.17 23.33 15.47
N ASN A 276 2.64 24.26 14.64
CA ASN A 276 2.32 25.68 14.70
C ASN A 276 1.96 26.30 13.35
N GLN A 277 1.50 25.50 12.39
CA GLN A 277 1.18 25.98 11.04
C GLN A 277 -0.34 26.12 10.84
N PRO A 278 -0.84 27.28 10.39
CA PRO A 278 -2.28 27.49 10.17
C PRO A 278 -2.82 26.81 8.89
N ARG A 279 -2.12 25.80 8.36
CA ARG A 279 -2.32 25.30 6.99
C ARG A 279 -3.60 24.49 6.80
N PHE A 280 -4.09 23.80 7.83
CA PHE A 280 -5.19 22.83 7.70
C PHE A 280 -6.12 22.90 8.92
N GLY A 281 -7.44 22.94 8.72
CA GLY A 281 -8.44 22.84 9.80
C GLY A 281 -9.71 23.68 9.61
N ASN A 282 -10.67 23.47 10.52
CA ASN A 282 -12.03 24.04 10.54
C ASN A 282 -12.15 25.59 10.50
N ASN A 283 -11.02 26.32 10.50
CA ASN A 283 -10.96 27.76 10.28
C ASN A 283 -10.52 28.14 8.87
N THR A 284 -10.23 27.18 7.98
CA THR A 284 -10.06 27.46 6.56
C THR A 284 -11.44 27.42 5.90
N THR A 285 -11.85 28.54 5.31
CA THR A 285 -12.98 28.60 4.36
C THR A 285 -12.74 27.77 3.09
N HIS A 286 -11.61 27.05 3.02
CA HIS A 286 -11.05 26.40 1.85
C HIS A 286 -10.70 24.95 2.21
N TYR A 287 -11.50 24.02 1.70
CA TYR A 287 -11.30 22.57 1.77
C TYR A 287 -11.62 21.97 0.39
N ASN A 288 -11.18 20.74 0.13
CA ASN A 288 -11.33 20.09 -1.18
C ASN A 288 -10.71 20.89 -2.34
N HIS A 289 -9.72 21.73 -2.07
CA HIS A 289 -8.94 22.38 -3.12
C HIS A 289 -7.87 21.43 -3.60
N VAL A 290 -7.59 21.41 -4.91
CA VAL A 290 -6.44 20.69 -5.45
C VAL A 290 -5.17 21.25 -4.81
N VAL A 291 -4.39 20.38 -4.15
CA VAL A 291 -3.20 20.81 -3.42
C VAL A 291 -2.08 21.17 -4.40
N ASP A 292 -1.21 22.11 -4.00
CA ASP A 292 -0.14 22.65 -4.85
C ASP A 292 0.78 21.56 -5.40
N PHE A 293 1.21 20.62 -4.55
CA PHE A 293 2.12 19.55 -4.95
C PHE A 293 1.49 18.51 -5.87
N SER A 294 0.16 18.37 -5.95
CA SER A 294 -0.47 17.31 -6.75
C SER A 294 -0.03 17.43 -8.21
N SER A 295 0.50 16.35 -8.79
CA SER A 295 0.81 16.31 -10.21
C SER A 295 -0.47 16.51 -11.04
N ARG A 296 -0.30 17.17 -12.18
CA ARG A 296 -1.39 17.60 -13.08
C ARG A 296 -1.07 17.16 -14.49
N GLY A 297 -2.12 16.86 -15.25
CA GLY A 297 -2.03 16.60 -16.68
C GLY A 297 -1.72 17.86 -17.49
N PRO A 298 -1.89 17.83 -18.82
CA PRO A 298 -2.24 16.64 -19.59
C PRO A 298 -1.15 15.57 -19.50
N GLY A 299 -1.50 14.32 -19.79
CA GLY A 299 -0.51 13.31 -20.13
C GLY A 299 0.22 13.65 -21.43
N ILE A 300 1.24 12.87 -21.79
CA ILE A 300 2.11 13.21 -22.94
C ILE A 300 1.35 13.22 -24.28
N ILE A 301 0.26 12.45 -24.38
CA ILE A 301 -0.59 12.38 -25.58
C ILE A 301 -1.75 13.38 -25.55
N GLY A 302 -1.82 14.26 -24.53
CA GLY A 302 -2.88 15.25 -24.37
C GLY A 302 -4.10 14.77 -23.59
N ASP A 303 -4.07 13.56 -23.03
CA ASP A 303 -5.17 12.98 -22.26
C ASP A 303 -5.34 13.67 -20.88
N PRO A 304 -6.57 13.76 -20.36
CA PRO A 304 -6.81 14.32 -19.05
C PRO A 304 -6.31 13.37 -17.96
N LYS A 305 -5.37 13.87 -17.15
CA LYS A 305 -4.90 13.26 -15.90
C LYS A 305 -4.80 14.34 -14.82
N PRO A 306 -4.87 14.00 -13.51
CA PRO A 306 -5.27 12.69 -12.96
C PRO A 306 -6.70 12.31 -13.38
N ASP A 307 -7.12 11.06 -13.18
CA ASP A 307 -8.48 10.63 -13.55
C ASP A 307 -9.53 11.10 -12.51
N ILE A 308 -9.13 11.13 -11.23
CA ILE A 308 -9.98 11.48 -10.10
C ILE A 308 -9.15 12.09 -8.96
N MET A 309 -9.82 12.75 -8.03
CA MET A 309 -9.24 13.38 -6.84
C MET A 309 -9.63 12.68 -5.56
N SER A 310 -8.75 12.73 -4.57
CA SER A 310 -9.06 12.34 -3.19
C SER A 310 -8.23 13.12 -2.18
N ILE A 311 -8.56 13.00 -0.90
CA ILE A 311 -7.85 13.66 0.20
C ILE A 311 -6.39 13.20 0.21
N GLY A 312 -5.46 14.15 0.15
CA GLY A 312 -4.02 13.85 0.19
C GLY A 312 -3.18 14.92 0.89
N ALA A 313 -3.70 16.11 1.16
CA ALA A 313 -2.99 17.15 1.94
C ALA A 313 -3.13 16.91 3.45
N HIS A 314 -2.61 15.75 3.86
CA HIS A 314 -2.41 15.23 5.22
C HIS A 314 -3.65 14.76 5.98
N GLY A 315 -3.56 13.57 6.57
CA GLY A 315 -4.49 13.03 7.55
C GLY A 315 -3.77 12.11 8.54
N PHE A 316 -4.47 11.73 9.60
CA PHE A 316 -3.94 10.77 10.58
C PHE A 316 -4.14 9.35 10.09
N VAL A 317 -3.12 8.52 10.29
CA VAL A 317 -3.13 7.07 10.00
C VAL A 317 -2.46 6.33 11.15
N PRO A 318 -2.84 5.07 11.42
CA PRO A 318 -1.99 4.16 12.18
C PRO A 318 -0.59 4.10 11.55
N SER A 319 0.44 4.08 12.39
CA SER A 319 1.84 4.14 12.01
C SER A 319 2.60 2.91 12.51
N ASN A 320 3.91 2.91 12.31
CA ASN A 320 4.80 1.91 12.88
C ASN A 320 4.57 1.77 14.39
N MET A 321 4.48 0.52 14.86
CA MET A 321 4.28 0.17 16.26
C MET A 321 5.60 0.13 17.05
N LEU A 322 6.73 0.11 16.35
CA LEU A 322 8.06 0.08 16.95
C LEU A 322 8.31 1.37 17.75
N LYS A 323 8.40 1.25 19.08
CA LYS A 323 8.84 2.34 19.96
C LYS A 323 10.30 2.64 19.73
N GLY A 324 10.68 3.91 19.66
CA GLY A 324 12.09 4.30 19.46
C GLY A 324 12.96 4.14 20.71
N GLU A 325 12.35 4.15 21.90
CA GLU A 325 12.99 3.98 23.21
C GLU A 325 12.04 3.21 24.13
N LYS A 326 12.57 2.44 25.09
CA LYS A 326 11.80 1.60 26.02
C LYS A 326 10.65 2.34 26.71
N ASP A 327 10.91 3.56 27.19
CA ASP A 327 9.94 4.38 27.94
C ASP A 327 9.18 5.39 27.06
N SER A 328 9.23 5.24 25.73
CA SER A 328 8.56 6.17 24.82
C SER A 328 7.05 6.18 25.03
N LYS A 329 6.50 7.39 25.14
CA LYS A 329 5.05 7.65 25.22
C LYS A 329 4.41 7.92 23.87
N SER A 330 5.17 7.80 22.78
CA SER A 330 4.66 7.99 21.43
C SER A 330 3.58 6.95 21.14
N GLU A 331 2.41 7.41 20.74
CA GLU A 331 1.37 6.51 20.23
C GLU A 331 1.64 6.14 18.77
N SER A 332 1.26 4.93 18.36
CA SER A 332 1.53 4.37 17.02
C SER A 332 0.58 4.94 15.94
N PHE A 333 0.49 6.26 15.85
CA PHE A 333 -0.16 6.97 14.76
C PHE A 333 0.79 8.04 14.21
N SER A 334 0.56 8.46 12.98
CA SER A 334 1.36 9.52 12.36
C SER A 334 0.54 10.32 11.37
N MET A 335 1.15 11.39 10.88
CA MET A 335 0.61 12.14 9.77
C MET A 335 1.11 11.58 8.45
N PHE A 336 0.18 11.24 7.57
CA PHE A 336 0.47 10.76 6.23
C PHE A 336 -0.19 11.65 5.20
N GLY A 337 0.44 11.83 4.05
CA GLY A 337 -0.06 12.72 3.01
C GLY A 337 0.67 12.53 1.68
N GLY A 338 0.39 13.43 0.75
CA GLY A 338 0.73 13.27 -0.65
C GLY A 338 -0.40 12.62 -1.44
N THR A 339 -0.24 12.57 -2.76
CA THR A 339 -1.06 11.69 -3.62
C THR A 339 -0.96 10.21 -3.21
N SER A 340 0.10 9.87 -2.47
CA SER A 340 0.32 8.58 -1.79
C SER A 340 -0.73 8.24 -0.72
N MET A 341 -1.46 9.23 -0.18
CA MET A 341 -2.65 9.01 0.66
C MET A 341 -3.94 9.01 -0.17
N ALA A 342 -4.01 9.85 -1.19
CA ALA A 342 -5.18 9.95 -2.06
C ALA A 342 -5.47 8.63 -2.80
N ALA A 343 -4.44 8.01 -3.40
CA ALA A 343 -4.57 6.73 -4.10
C ALA A 343 -5.17 5.60 -3.23
N PRO A 344 -4.63 5.28 -2.03
CA PRO A 344 -5.22 4.24 -1.21
C PRO A 344 -6.64 4.57 -0.75
N ILE A 345 -6.98 5.84 -0.50
CA ILE A 345 -8.37 6.21 -0.18
C ILE A 345 -9.31 5.86 -1.35
N VAL A 346 -8.88 6.09 -2.60
CA VAL A 346 -9.65 5.66 -3.79
C VAL A 346 -9.66 4.14 -3.94
N SER A 347 -8.56 3.44 -3.66
CA SER A 347 -8.52 1.97 -3.62
C SER A 347 -9.54 1.39 -2.63
N GLY A 348 -9.65 1.98 -1.44
CA GLY A 348 -10.68 1.59 -0.47
C GLY A 348 -12.10 1.94 -0.95
N SER A 349 -12.28 3.08 -1.60
CA SER A 349 -13.58 3.47 -2.19
C SER A 349 -14.01 2.48 -3.28
N ALA A 350 -13.05 2.03 -4.12
CA ALA A 350 -13.27 0.99 -5.12
C ALA A 350 -13.64 -0.35 -4.49
N ALA A 351 -12.98 -0.75 -3.39
CA ALA A 351 -13.32 -1.99 -2.67
C ALA A 351 -14.76 -1.97 -2.12
N VAL A 352 -15.19 -0.83 -1.57
CA VAL A 352 -16.58 -0.64 -1.10
C VAL A 352 -17.57 -0.69 -2.26
N LEU A 353 -17.27 -0.05 -3.39
CA LEU A 353 -18.10 -0.11 -4.60
C LEU A 353 -18.21 -1.54 -5.15
N MET A 354 -17.10 -2.27 -5.24
CA MET A 354 -17.08 -3.68 -5.65
C MET A 354 -17.96 -4.53 -4.72
N GLU A 355 -17.92 -4.29 -3.40
CA GLU A 355 -18.79 -4.98 -2.45
C GLU A 355 -20.28 -4.66 -2.72
N GLY A 356 -20.62 -3.40 -2.98
CA GLY A 356 -21.98 -2.96 -3.32
C GLY A 356 -22.51 -3.64 -4.59
N LEU A 357 -21.74 -3.59 -5.68
CA LEU A 357 -22.09 -4.26 -6.94
C LEU A 357 -22.31 -5.76 -6.76
N LYS A 358 -21.45 -6.41 -5.98
CA LYS A 358 -21.56 -7.84 -5.69
C LYS A 358 -22.84 -8.18 -4.90
N LYS A 359 -23.27 -7.31 -3.96
CA LYS A 359 -24.52 -7.49 -3.22
C LYS A 359 -25.75 -7.40 -4.13
N GLU A 360 -25.69 -6.55 -5.15
CA GLU A 360 -26.74 -6.43 -6.17
C GLU A 360 -26.65 -7.48 -7.29
N GLY A 361 -25.64 -8.36 -7.26
CA GLY A 361 -25.45 -9.38 -8.30
C GLY A 361 -25.03 -8.82 -9.66
N ILE A 362 -24.43 -7.63 -9.68
CA ILE A 362 -23.95 -6.96 -10.89
C ILE A 362 -22.52 -7.38 -11.16
N GLU A 363 -22.27 -7.98 -12.32
CA GLU A 363 -20.92 -8.27 -12.80
C GLU A 363 -20.19 -6.99 -13.18
N TYR A 364 -18.89 -6.95 -12.90
CA TYR A 364 -18.05 -5.79 -13.16
C TYR A 364 -16.64 -6.22 -13.59
N ASP A 365 -16.00 -5.34 -14.36
CA ASP A 365 -14.58 -5.39 -14.68
C ASP A 365 -13.88 -4.12 -14.14
N PRO A 366 -12.55 -4.02 -14.22
CA PRO A 366 -11.83 -2.83 -13.76
C PRO A 366 -12.28 -1.52 -14.42
N PHE A 367 -12.69 -1.55 -15.69
CA PHE A 367 -13.17 -0.36 -16.40
C PHE A 367 -14.54 0.07 -15.92
N TYR A 368 -15.43 -0.86 -15.58
CA TYR A 368 -16.74 -0.57 -15.00
C TYR A 368 -16.60 0.15 -13.65
N ILE A 369 -15.70 -0.34 -12.78
CA ILE A 369 -15.38 0.29 -11.49
C ILE A 369 -14.81 1.70 -11.71
N LYS A 370 -13.83 1.85 -12.60
CA LYS A 370 -13.23 3.14 -12.96
C LYS A 370 -14.29 4.13 -13.45
N ASN A 371 -15.16 3.70 -14.36
CA ASN A 371 -16.19 4.53 -14.96
C ASN A 371 -17.21 5.03 -13.94
N ILE A 372 -17.68 4.17 -13.02
CA ILE A 372 -18.61 4.59 -11.96
C ILE A 372 -17.94 5.62 -11.07
N LEU A 373 -16.75 5.32 -10.52
CA LEU A 373 -16.04 6.23 -9.62
C LEU A 373 -15.80 7.62 -10.25
N MET A 374 -15.39 7.65 -11.52
CA MET A 374 -15.18 8.90 -12.25
C MET A 374 -16.50 9.64 -12.55
N SER A 375 -17.53 8.93 -12.99
CA SER A 375 -18.80 9.55 -13.40
C SER A 375 -19.60 10.10 -12.22
N THR A 376 -19.43 9.53 -11.02
CA THR A 376 -20.10 9.98 -9.79
C THR A 376 -19.23 10.90 -8.94
N ALA A 377 -18.05 11.28 -9.42
CA ALA A 377 -17.17 12.20 -8.72
C ALA A 377 -17.79 13.61 -8.63
N LYS A 378 -17.51 14.30 -7.52
CA LYS A 378 -17.97 15.67 -7.30
C LYS A 378 -17.03 16.65 -7.98
N ASP A 379 -17.54 17.37 -8.97
CA ASP A 379 -16.81 18.45 -9.64
C ASP A 379 -16.32 19.52 -8.63
N LEU A 380 -15.01 19.80 -8.67
CA LEU A 380 -14.32 20.82 -7.88
C LEU A 380 -14.21 22.16 -8.63
N GLN A 381 -14.83 22.30 -9.80
CA GLN A 381 -14.83 23.50 -10.65
C GLN A 381 -13.43 23.94 -11.10
N ASN A 382 -12.54 22.97 -11.33
CA ASN A 382 -11.24 23.15 -11.96
C ASN A 382 -11.26 22.60 -13.40
N ASP A 383 -10.23 22.88 -14.19
CA ASP A 383 -10.13 22.23 -15.50
C ASP A 383 -9.79 20.72 -15.35
N PRO A 384 -10.07 19.89 -16.37
CA PRO A 384 -9.84 18.45 -16.30
C PRO A 384 -8.38 18.03 -16.10
N PHE A 385 -7.39 18.86 -16.46
CA PHE A 385 -5.97 18.55 -16.22
C PHE A 385 -5.56 18.79 -14.77
N ASN A 386 -6.33 19.61 -14.05
CA ASN A 386 -6.16 19.82 -12.64
C ASN A 386 -6.85 18.75 -11.80
N GLN A 387 -8.11 18.41 -12.10
CA GLN A 387 -8.96 17.59 -11.22
C GLN A 387 -9.43 16.23 -11.77
N GLY A 388 -9.18 15.95 -13.05
CA GLY A 388 -9.84 14.84 -13.73
C GLY A 388 -11.35 15.00 -13.69
N SER A 389 -12.03 13.97 -13.17
CA SER A 389 -13.49 13.96 -13.02
C SER A 389 -13.98 14.63 -11.72
N GLY A 390 -13.07 15.04 -10.84
CA GLY A 390 -13.39 15.65 -9.55
C GLY A 390 -13.13 14.74 -8.35
N LEU A 391 -13.68 15.11 -7.19
CA LEU A 391 -13.45 14.43 -5.92
C LEU A 391 -14.26 13.14 -5.79
N ALA A 392 -13.57 12.04 -5.48
CA ALA A 392 -14.18 10.73 -5.27
C ALA A 392 -15.28 10.78 -4.19
N SER A 393 -16.42 10.14 -4.50
CA SER A 393 -17.56 10.01 -3.59
C SER A 393 -18.09 8.58 -3.65
N VAL A 394 -17.70 7.76 -2.66
CA VAL A 394 -18.17 6.37 -2.58
C VAL A 394 -19.69 6.28 -2.37
N ASN A 395 -20.28 7.25 -1.65
CA ASN A 395 -21.73 7.30 -1.47
C ASN A 395 -22.45 7.54 -2.79
N SER A 396 -22.00 8.53 -3.58
CA SER A 396 -22.58 8.79 -4.90
C SER A 396 -22.40 7.61 -5.86
N ALA A 397 -21.28 6.89 -5.75
CA ALA A 397 -21.04 5.67 -6.52
C ALA A 397 -22.01 4.54 -6.13
N LEU A 398 -22.28 4.34 -4.84
CA LEU A 398 -23.25 3.35 -4.36
C LEU A 398 -24.69 3.76 -4.67
N ASP A 399 -25.04 5.04 -4.57
CA ASP A 399 -26.35 5.56 -4.96
C ASP A 399 -26.60 5.26 -6.46
N PHE A 400 -25.59 5.46 -7.32
CA PHE A 400 -25.69 5.09 -8.73
C PHE A 400 -25.94 3.59 -8.94
N VAL A 401 -25.35 2.73 -8.11
CA VAL A 401 -25.55 1.27 -8.19
C VAL A 401 -26.96 0.86 -7.75
N HIS A 402 -27.52 1.52 -6.74
CA HIS A 402 -28.85 1.20 -6.22
C HIS A 402 -30.01 1.81 -7.04
N GLY A 403 -29.73 2.83 -7.87
CA GLY A 403 -30.73 3.59 -8.62
C GLY A 403 -31.38 4.71 -7.80
#